data_AF-A0A956P025-F1
#
_entry.id   AF-A0A956P025-F1
#
_cell.length_a   1.000
_cell.length_b   1.000
_cell.length_c   1.000
_cell.angle_alpha   90.00
_cell.angle_beta   90.00
_cell.angle_gamma   90.00
#
_symmetry.space_group_name_H-M   'P 1'
#
loop_
_entity.id
_entity.type
_entity.pdbx_description
1 polymer ?
#
loop_
_entity_poly.entity_id
_entity_poly.type
_entity_poly.pdbx_seq_one_letter_code
_entity_poly.pdbx_strand_id
1 'polypeptide(L)' 'MEINDKKYGKKPYIVNIEEATVQNEMYRTTMWTGEKLQVTVMSIQPNDDIG' A
#
# COMPACT_ATOMS: atom_id res chain seq x y z
N MET A 1 -9.11 9.71 -3.03
CA MET A 1 -9.74 8.38 -2.94
C MET A 1 -9.46 7.87 -1.53
N GLU A 2 -10.45 7.63 -0.68
CA GLU A 2 -10.20 7.03 0.65
C GLU A 2 -9.76 5.57 0.44
N ILE A 3 -8.46 5.30 0.59
CA ILE A 3 -7.95 3.93 0.67
C ILE A 3 -8.31 3.43 2.07
N ASN A 4 -9.40 2.67 2.14
CA ASN A 4 -9.92 2.12 3.39
C ASN A 4 -9.29 0.73 3.59
N ASP A 5 -8.08 0.70 4.18
CA ASP A 5 -7.19 -0.46 4.37
C ASP A 5 -7.87 -1.70 4.98
N LYS A 6 -9.01 -1.53 5.65
CA LYS A 6 -9.74 -2.61 6.33
C LYS A 6 -10.61 -3.49 5.42
N LYS A 7 -10.86 -3.11 4.15
CA LYS A 7 -11.86 -3.83 3.34
C LYS A 7 -11.31 -4.94 2.44
N TYR A 8 -10.00 -5.02 2.21
CA TYR A 8 -9.46 -5.78 1.08
C TYR A 8 -8.63 -7.02 1.42
N GLY A 9 -8.60 -7.51 2.68
CA GLY A 9 -7.82 -8.69 3.16
C GLY A 9 -7.95 -10.01 2.36
N LYS A 10 -8.24 -11.19 2.94
CA LYS A 10 -8.21 -12.50 2.23
C LYS A 10 -9.16 -12.69 1.00
N LYS A 11 -9.73 -11.62 0.45
CA LYS A 11 -10.59 -11.60 -0.73
C LYS A 11 -9.76 -11.21 -1.98
N PRO A 12 -10.19 -11.61 -3.18
CA PRO A 12 -9.61 -11.12 -4.42
C PRO A 12 -9.61 -9.60 -4.46
N TYR A 13 -8.45 -9.02 -4.75
CA TYR A 13 -8.25 -7.58 -4.79
C TYR A 13 -7.59 -7.21 -6.13
N ILE A 14 -8.28 -6.39 -6.92
CA ILE A 14 -7.80 -5.90 -8.22
C ILE A 14 -7.61 -4.40 -8.07
N VAL A 15 -6.40 -3.93 -8.37
CA VAL A 15 -6.01 -2.52 -8.23
C VAL A 15 -4.99 -2.17 -9.31
N ASN A 16 -5.03 -0.92 -9.79
CA ASN A 16 -3.93 -0.36 -10.55
C ASN A 16 -2.80 0.00 -9.57
N ILE A 17 -1.79 -0.87 -9.46
CA ILE A 17 -0.73 -0.71 -8.47
C ILE A 17 0.20 0.47 -8.79
N GLU A 18 0.37 0.81 -10.07
CA GLU A 18 1.17 1.98 -10.47
C GLU A 18 0.52 3.26 -9.97
N GLU A 19 -0.76 3.45 -10.27
CA GLU A 19 -1.52 4.63 -9.82
C GLU A 19 -1.54 4.73 -8.29
N ALA A 20 -1.80 3.62 -7.59
CA ALA A 20 -1.79 3.58 -6.13
C ALA A 20 -0.41 3.89 -5.53
N THR A 21 0.67 3.51 -6.21
CA THR A 21 2.05 3.80 -5.76
C THR A 21 2.39 5.27 -6.00
N VAL A 22 2.11 5.80 -7.20
CA VAL A 22 2.45 7.19 -7.57
C VAL A 22 1.62 8.21 -6.78
N GLN A 23 0.35 7.91 -6.47
CA GLN A 23 -0.52 8.79 -5.70
C GLN A 23 -0.33 8.67 -4.17
N ASN A 24 0.42 7.67 -3.69
CA ASN A 24 0.63 7.49 -2.27
C ASN A 24 1.61 8.56 -1.75
N GLU A 25 1.14 9.49 -0.92
CA GLU A 25 2.00 10.50 -0.28
C GLU A 25 2.52 10.06 1.10
N MET A 26 2.03 8.93 1.60
CA MET A 26 2.37 8.42 2.94
C MET A 26 3.67 7.63 2.90
N TYR A 27 4.43 7.70 3.99
CA TYR A 27 5.63 6.87 4.15
C TYR A 27 5.34 5.38 3.93
N ARG A 28 4.19 4.88 4.44
CA ARG A 28 3.73 3.50 4.24
C ARG A 28 2.22 3.40 4.29
N THR A 29 1.63 2.77 3.28
CA THR A 29 0.20 2.42 3.21
C THR A 29 0.06 0.93 2.95
N THR A 30 -0.75 0.25 3.78
CA THR A 30 -0.97 -1.20 3.62
C THR A 30 -2.13 -1.45 2.68
N MET A 31 -1.83 -1.89 1.46
CA MET A 31 -2.83 -2.15 0.43
C MET A 31 -3.57 -3.47 0.66
N TRP A 32 -2.88 -4.49 1.17
CA TRP A 32 -3.43 -5.83 1.32
C TRP A 32 -2.71 -6.66 2.38
N THR A 33 -3.45 -7.38 3.22
CA THR A 33 -2.89 -8.33 4.19
C THR A 33 -3.57 -9.69 4.09
N GLY A 34 -2.77 -10.72 3.84
CA GLY A 34 -3.16 -12.13 3.90
C GLY A 34 -2.42 -12.87 4.99
N GLU A 35 -2.55 -14.19 5.00
CA GLU A 35 -1.97 -15.03 6.06
C GLU A 35 -0.45 -15.13 6.02
N LYS A 36 0.14 -15.06 4.82
CA LYS A 36 1.57 -15.29 4.59
C LYS A 36 2.26 -14.14 3.85
N LEU A 37 1.47 -13.15 3.41
CA LEU A 37 1.93 -12.05 2.57
C LEU A 37 1.19 -10.79 2.97
N GLN A 38 1.89 -9.67 2.96
CA GLN A 38 1.32 -8.34 3.01
C GLN A 38 1.92 -7.52 1.86
N VAL A 39 1.09 -6.66 1.26
CA VAL A 39 1.50 -5.70 0.24
C VAL A 39 1.33 -4.30 0.80
N THR A 40 2.41 -3.53 0.74
CA THR A 40 2.44 -2.12 1.11
C THR A 40 3.02 -1.30 -0.03
N VAL A 41 2.53 -0.08 -0.20
CA VAL A 41 3.19 0.96 -1.02
C VAL A 41 3.80 2.00 -0.09
N MET A 42 4.93 2.58 -0.51
CA MET A 42 5.71 3.51 0.30
C MET A 42 6.18 4.67 -0.57
N SER A 43 6.16 5.87 -0.01
CA SER A 43 6.82 7.06 -0.56
C SER A 43 7.92 7.49 0.38
N ILE A 44 9.16 7.37 -0.09
CA ILE A 44 10.38 7.58 0.68
C ILE A 44 11.04 8.84 0.11
N GLN A 45 11.22 9.88 0.93
CA GLN A 45 11.82 11.13 0.47
C GLN A 45 13.34 11.00 0.35
N PRO A 46 14.01 11.89 -0.40
CA PRO A 46 15.47 11.90 -0.45
C PRO A 46 16.08 11.98 0.95
N ASN A 47 17.02 11.08 1.25
CA ASN A 47 17.70 10.91 2.55
C ASN A 47 16.86 10.27 3.67
N ASP A 48 15.62 9.86 3.40
CA ASP A 48 14.89 8.99 4.32
C ASP A 48 15.44 7.56 4.26
N ASP A 49 15.36 6.86 5.39
CA ASP A 49 15.64 5.43 5.50
C ASP A 49 14.30 4.67 5.52
N ILE A 50 14.33 3.41 5.09
CA ILE A 50 13.19 2.50 5.16
C ILE A 50 13.08 1.75 6.50
N GLY A 51 14.11 1.89 7.35
CA GLY A 51 14.27 1.23 8.63
C GLY A 51 14.92 -0.14 8.54
#